data_AF-A0A151QPY8-F1
#
_entry.id   AF-A0A151QPY8-F1
#
_cell.length_a   1.000
_cell.length_b   1.000
_cell.length_c   1.000
_cell.angle_alpha   90.00
_cell.angle_beta   90.00
_cell.angle_gamma   90.00
#
_symmetry.space_group_name_H-M   'P 1'
#
loop_
_entity.id
_entity.type
_entity.pdbx_description
1 polymer ?
#
loop_
_entity_poly.entity_id
_entity_poly.type
_entity_poly.pdbx_seq_one_letter_code
_entity_poly.pdbx_strand_id
1 'polypeptide(L)'
;MHNNIIFNLEKPSFSIHGRYILFDEDKNPIVTLQSKRMTAHNRWEVFRGNSHQTKDLLFNVKQHHIIQLKAKLDVFLATNTEENVCDFMVQGSWSGGSYSVHDDQSHDIIAQIAKYVAPRRFGFSKESAVVRVKANVDYGFIVVLIIVILILT
;
A
#
# COMPACT_ATOMS: atom_id res chain seq x y z
N MET A 1 -13.83 20.84 7.21
CA MET A 1 -12.65 19.95 7.12
C MET A 1 -11.66 20.62 6.18
N HIS A 2 -10.48 21.02 6.66
CA HIS A 2 -9.43 21.55 5.80
C HIS A 2 -8.87 20.40 4.96
N ASN A 3 -8.90 20.53 3.63
CA ASN A 3 -8.46 19.50 2.71
C ASN A 3 -6.94 19.64 2.48
N ASN A 4 -6.16 19.40 3.54
CA ASN A 4 -4.71 19.46 3.49
C ASN A 4 -4.17 18.20 2.81
N ILE A 5 -3.38 18.37 1.77
CA ILE A 5 -2.75 17.26 1.05
C ILE A 5 -1.49 16.87 1.83
N ILE A 6 -1.48 15.67 2.40
CA ILE A 6 -0.33 15.15 3.17
C ILE A 6 0.64 14.40 2.26
N PHE A 7 0.10 13.72 1.25
CA PHE A 7 0.89 12.94 0.30
C PHE A 7 0.42 13.15 -1.13
N ASN A 8 1.35 13.12 -2.07
CA ASN A 8 1.10 13.12 -3.50
C ASN A 8 1.73 11.88 -4.14
N LEU A 9 0.94 11.09 -4.86
CA LEU A 9 1.40 9.92 -5.60
C LEU A 9 1.58 10.27 -7.06
N GLU A 10 2.82 10.16 -7.56
CA GLU A 10 3.11 10.39 -8.97
C GLU A 10 3.59 9.11 -9.66
N LYS A 11 3.21 8.99 -10.94
CA LYS A 11 3.74 7.96 -11.85
C LYS A 11 4.71 8.64 -12.82
N PRO A 12 6.01 8.32 -12.80
CA PRO A 12 6.97 8.99 -13.67
C PRO A 12 6.67 8.71 -15.16
N SER A 13 6.67 9.76 -15.98
CA SER A 13 6.20 9.75 -17.37
C SER A 13 6.93 8.79 -18.32
N PHE A 14 8.17 8.39 -17.98
CA PHE A 14 9.00 7.45 -18.75
C PHE A 14 9.36 6.18 -17.95
N SER A 15 8.63 5.89 -16.88
CA SER A 15 8.95 4.71 -16.07
C SER A 15 8.57 3.41 -16.77
N ILE A 16 9.42 2.41 -16.54
CA ILE A 16 9.08 0.99 -16.56
C ILE A 16 7.70 0.81 -15.87
N HIS A 17 6.69 0.27 -16.56
CA HIS A 17 5.38 -0.10 -15.98
C HIS A 17 5.54 -0.62 -14.56
N GLY A 18 4.78 -0.04 -13.63
CA GLY A 18 4.72 -0.45 -12.23
C GLY A 18 5.66 0.30 -11.29
N ARG A 19 6.04 1.55 -11.56
CA ARG A 19 6.71 2.41 -10.58
C ARG A 19 5.82 3.59 -10.18
N TYR A 20 5.76 3.87 -8.90
CA TYR A 20 5.12 5.05 -8.33
C TYR A 20 6.03 5.68 -7.27
N ILE A 21 5.94 6.99 -7.08
CA ILE A 21 6.71 7.71 -6.06
C ILE A 21 5.72 8.50 -5.21
N LEU A 22 5.81 8.32 -3.89
CA LEU A 22 5.04 9.06 -2.91
C LEU A 22 5.87 10.25 -2.43
N PHE A 23 5.30 11.45 -2.51
CA PHE A 23 5.89 12.70 -2.09
C PHE A 23 5.15 13.28 -0.89
N ASP A 24 5.86 14.07 -0.06
CA ASP A 24 5.23 14.91 0.97
C ASP A 24 4.62 16.20 0.35
N GLU A 25 4.14 17.10 1.21
CA GLU A 25 3.57 18.39 0.80
C GLU A 25 4.58 19.32 0.09
N ASP A 26 5.86 19.17 0.41
CA ASP A 26 6.98 19.97 -0.14
C ASP A 26 7.61 19.33 -1.39
N LYS A 27 7.02 18.24 -1.91
CA LYS A 27 7.51 17.47 -3.05
C LYS A 27 8.86 16.76 -2.82
N ASN A 28 9.19 16.44 -1.57
CA ASN A 28 10.30 15.53 -1.29
C ASN A 28 9.83 14.08 -1.44
N PRO A 29 10.61 13.20 -2.11
CA PRO A 29 10.24 11.80 -2.26
C PRO A 29 10.38 11.08 -0.91
N ILE A 30 9.31 10.45 -0.46
CA ILE A 30 9.27 9.68 0.78
C ILE A 30 9.57 8.21 0.50
N VAL A 31 8.87 7.63 -0.48
CA VAL A 31 9.08 6.24 -0.91
C VAL A 31 8.88 6.07 -2.41
N THR A 32 9.53 5.05 -2.95
CA THR A 32 9.30 4.54 -4.30
C THR A 32 8.71 3.14 -4.21
N LEU A 33 7.54 2.95 -4.84
CA LEU A 33 6.94 1.65 -5.04
C LEU A 33 7.35 1.15 -6.42
N GLN A 34 7.84 -0.09 -6.49
CA GLN A 34 8.22 -0.72 -7.75
C GLN A 34 7.66 -2.13 -7.84
N SER A 35 7.00 -2.46 -8.94
CA SER A 35 6.62 -3.82 -9.24
C SER A 35 7.82 -4.61 -9.74
N LYS A 36 7.99 -5.82 -9.22
CA LYS A 36 8.92 -6.77 -9.81
C LYS A 36 8.26 -7.41 -11.03
N ARG A 37 8.71 -7.01 -12.22
CA ARG A 37 8.35 -7.73 -13.45
C ARG A 37 8.91 -9.15 -13.37
N MET A 38 8.11 -10.15 -13.78
CA MET A 38 8.47 -11.58 -13.84
C MET A 38 8.36 -12.39 -12.52
N THR A 39 7.50 -12.01 -11.57
CA THR A 39 7.08 -12.92 -10.49
C THR A 39 5.65 -13.39 -10.72
N ALA A 40 5.38 -14.69 -10.52
CA ALA A 40 4.04 -15.26 -10.69
C ALA A 40 3.01 -14.60 -9.75
N HIS A 41 3.45 -14.14 -8.58
CA HIS A 41 2.64 -13.42 -7.59
C HIS A 41 2.93 -11.93 -7.74
N ASN A 42 1.91 -11.09 -8.00
CA ASN A 42 2.05 -9.64 -8.05
C ASN A 42 2.85 -9.15 -6.83
N ARG A 43 4.12 -8.76 -7.05
CA ARG A 43 5.07 -8.39 -6.01
C ARG A 43 5.46 -6.93 -6.17
N TRP A 44 5.38 -6.22 -5.05
CA TRP A 44 5.76 -4.82 -4.93
C TRP A 44 6.90 -4.69 -3.92
N GLU A 45 7.90 -3.89 -4.27
CA GLU A 45 9.00 -3.51 -3.41
C GLU A 45 8.83 -2.03 -3.08
N VAL A 46 9.08 -1.66 -1.83
CA VAL A 46 8.97 -0.29 -1.35
C VAL A 46 10.33 0.16 -0.85
N PHE A 47 10.87 1.19 -1.48
CA PHE A 47 12.18 1.76 -1.17
C PHE A 47 12.06 3.14 -0.54
N ARG A 48 12.99 3.50 0.34
CA ARG A 48 13.13 4.83 0.91
C ARG A 48 13.49 5.85 -0.17
N GLY A 49 12.82 6.99 -0.16
CA GLY A 49 13.04 8.09 -1.08
C GLY A 49 12.85 7.69 -2.55
N ASN A 50 13.66 8.30 -3.41
CA ASN A 50 13.69 8.00 -4.84
C ASN A 50 14.80 6.97 -5.15
N SER A 51 14.69 5.76 -4.61
CA SER A 51 15.70 4.70 -4.75
C SER A 51 15.10 3.38 -5.26
N HIS A 52 16.00 2.49 -5.71
CA HIS A 52 15.76 1.07 -6.03
C HIS A 52 16.90 0.19 -5.50
N GLN A 53 17.75 0.73 -4.63
CA GLN A 53 18.88 -0.01 -4.08
C GLN A 53 18.41 -0.88 -2.92
N THR A 54 18.94 -2.10 -2.80
CA THR A 54 18.57 -3.04 -1.73
C THR A 54 18.76 -2.45 -0.33
N LYS A 55 19.78 -1.60 -0.12
CA LYS A 55 20.02 -0.91 1.15
C LYS A 55 18.89 0.04 1.56
N ASP A 56 18.11 0.51 0.59
CA ASP A 56 17.00 1.43 0.78
C ASP A 56 15.65 0.69 0.81
N LEU A 57 15.64 -0.64 0.66
CA LEU A 57 14.43 -1.45 0.76
C LEU A 57 13.84 -1.32 2.17
N LEU A 58 12.56 -1.02 2.26
CA LEU A 58 11.81 -0.95 3.51
C LEU A 58 11.03 -2.24 3.74
N PHE A 59 10.26 -2.66 2.74
CA PHE A 59 9.48 -3.89 2.79
C PHE A 59 9.04 -4.34 1.40
N ASN A 60 8.59 -5.59 1.33
CA ASN A 60 7.99 -6.23 0.18
C ASN A 60 6.52 -6.53 0.45
N VAL A 61 5.69 -6.42 -0.59
CA VAL A 61 4.29 -6.84 -0.55
C VAL A 61 4.09 -7.92 -1.59
N LYS A 62 3.53 -9.06 -1.17
CA LYS A 62 3.19 -10.19 -2.04
C LYS A 62 1.70 -10.46 -1.98
N GLN A 63 1.10 -10.77 -3.11
CA GLN A 63 -0.24 -11.35 -3.11
C GLN A 63 -0.18 -12.83 -2.66
N HIS A 64 -0.90 -13.17 -1.59
CA HIS A 64 -0.84 -14.51 -0.96
C HIS A 64 -1.31 -15.63 -1.90
N HIS A 65 -2.35 -15.40 -2.72
CA HIS A 65 -2.81 -16.30 -3.78
C HIS A 65 -3.56 -15.56 -4.90
N ILE A 66 -3.39 -15.98 -6.15
CA ILE A 66 -3.96 -15.34 -7.36
C ILE A 66 -5.43 -15.73 -7.60
N ILE A 67 -5.89 -16.86 -7.03
CA ILE A 67 -7.14 -17.53 -7.42
C ILE A 67 -8.32 -17.19 -6.47
N GLN A 68 -8.10 -16.46 -5.38
CA GLN A 68 -9.17 -16.18 -4.40
C GLN A 68 -9.88 -14.83 -4.65
N LEU A 69 -11.20 -14.82 -4.47
CA LEU A 69 -12.03 -13.60 -4.43
C LEU A 69 -11.67 -12.67 -3.26
N LYS A 70 -10.96 -13.20 -2.25
CA LYS A 70 -10.48 -12.46 -1.08
C LYS A 70 -9.16 -11.76 -1.41
N ALA A 71 -9.09 -10.47 -1.08
CA ALA A 71 -7.84 -9.74 -1.16
C ALA A 71 -7.00 -10.12 0.07
N LYS A 72 -5.86 -10.78 -0.16
CA LYS A 72 -4.89 -11.10 0.88
C LYS A 72 -3.49 -10.76 0.41
N LEU A 73 -2.85 -9.81 1.10
CA LEU A 73 -1.47 -9.41 0.83
C LEU A 73 -0.62 -9.69 2.07
N ASP A 74 0.54 -10.28 1.83
CA ASP A 74 1.56 -10.53 2.84
C ASP A 74 2.63 -9.45 2.72
N VAL A 75 3.01 -8.86 3.84
CA VAL A 75 4.01 -7.81 3.93
C VAL A 75 5.22 -8.35 4.68
N PHE A 76 6.40 -8.21 4.09
CA PHE A 76 7.66 -8.67 4.64
C PHE A 76 8.61 -7.49 4.77
N LEU A 77 9.02 -7.16 5.99
CA LEU A 77 10.02 -6.12 6.24
C LEU A 77 11.35 -6.50 5.59
N ALA A 78 12.18 -5.51 5.24
CA ALA A 78 13.47 -5.77 4.60
C ALA A 78 14.41 -6.67 5.43
N THR A 79 14.23 -6.70 6.75
CA THR A 79 14.97 -7.58 7.67
C THR A 79 14.50 -9.04 7.61
N ASN A 80 13.31 -9.31 7.11
CA ASN A 80 12.73 -10.65 6.95
C ASN A 80 13.13 -11.22 5.58
N THR A 81 14.36 -11.71 5.47
CA THR A 81 14.92 -12.21 4.21
C THR A 81 14.43 -13.61 3.83
N GLU A 82 13.96 -14.39 4.82
CA GLU A 82 13.44 -15.74 4.57
C GLU A 82 12.06 -15.73 3.93
N GLU A 83 11.23 -14.73 4.28
CA GLU A 83 9.86 -14.56 3.78
C GLU A 83 8.96 -15.80 3.96
N ASN A 84 9.25 -16.62 4.98
CA ASN A 84 8.46 -17.82 5.35
C ASN A 84 7.16 -17.45 6.07
N VAL A 85 7.22 -16.43 6.92
CA VAL A 85 6.10 -15.87 7.69
C VAL A 85 6.10 -14.36 7.45
N CYS A 86 4.92 -13.77 7.20
CA CYS A 86 4.79 -12.34 6.96
C CYS A 86 4.88 -11.55 8.28
N ASP A 87 5.39 -10.32 8.23
CA ASP A 87 5.40 -9.43 9.39
C ASP A 87 4.03 -8.76 9.58
N PHE A 88 3.36 -8.44 8.46
CA PHE A 88 2.00 -7.90 8.47
C PHE A 88 1.16 -8.55 7.38
N MET A 89 -0.15 -8.56 7.60
CA MET A 89 -1.12 -9.13 6.68
C MET A 89 -2.24 -8.14 6.38
N VAL A 90 -2.50 -7.92 5.11
CA VAL A 90 -3.68 -7.18 4.65
C VAL A 90 -4.77 -8.18 4.28
N GLN A 91 -5.96 -8.00 4.85
CA GLN A 91 -7.14 -8.81 4.56
C GLN A 91 -8.30 -7.94 4.09
N GLY A 92 -9.04 -8.39 3.09
CA GLY A 92 -10.26 -7.74 2.63
C GLY A 92 -10.95 -8.50 1.50
N SER A 93 -11.83 -7.80 0.80
CA SER A 93 -12.45 -8.27 -0.43
C SER A 93 -12.19 -7.24 -1.53
N TRP A 94 -11.78 -7.71 -2.71
CA TRP A 94 -11.57 -6.85 -3.87
C TRP A 94 -12.85 -6.07 -4.25
N SER A 95 -14.04 -6.65 -4.00
CA SER A 95 -15.34 -6.02 -4.25
C SER A 95 -15.95 -5.29 -3.05
N GLY A 96 -15.45 -5.55 -1.83
CA GLY A 96 -16.08 -5.12 -0.57
C GLY A 96 -15.67 -3.73 -0.09
N GLY A 97 -14.65 -3.12 -0.70
CA GLY A 97 -14.18 -1.77 -0.36
C GLY A 97 -13.66 -1.60 1.08
N SER A 98 -13.54 -2.67 1.85
CA SER A 98 -13.07 -2.63 3.24
C SER A 98 -11.88 -3.57 3.41
N TYR A 99 -10.85 -3.08 4.08
CA TYR A 99 -9.60 -3.80 4.32
C TYR A 99 -9.16 -3.61 5.77
N SER A 100 -8.41 -4.58 6.30
CA SER A 100 -7.76 -4.51 7.60
C SER A 100 -6.31 -4.92 7.47
N VAL A 101 -5.45 -4.27 8.26
CA VAL A 101 -4.03 -4.60 8.37
C VAL A 101 -3.80 -5.18 9.74
N HIS A 102 -3.18 -6.34 9.79
CA HIS A 102 -2.88 -7.11 10.99
C HIS A 102 -1.38 -7.21 11.17
N ASP A 103 -0.92 -7.12 12.41
CA ASP A 103 0.42 -7.53 12.82
C ASP A 103 0.41 -9.04 13.07
N ASP A 104 1.29 -9.77 12.39
CA ASP A 104 1.31 -11.24 12.46
C ASP A 104 1.79 -11.74 13.82
N GLN A 105 2.69 -11.01 14.50
CA GLN A 105 3.23 -11.42 15.80
C GLN A 105 2.17 -11.33 16.89
N SER A 106 1.48 -10.18 16.94
CA SER A 106 0.46 -9.92 17.98
C SER A 106 -0.95 -10.38 17.59
N HIS A 107 -1.19 -10.67 16.31
CA HIS A 107 -2.52 -10.91 15.75
C HIS A 107 -3.49 -9.72 15.93
N ASP A 108 -2.97 -8.53 16.26
CA ASP A 108 -3.76 -7.33 16.44
C ASP A 108 -4.07 -6.64 15.11
N ILE A 109 -5.26 -6.06 15.00
CA ILE A 109 -5.60 -5.13 13.92
C ILE A 109 -4.91 -3.79 14.20
N ILE A 110 -3.97 -3.42 13.33
CA ILE A 110 -3.21 -2.16 13.43
C ILE A 110 -3.81 -1.04 12.56
N ALA A 111 -4.58 -1.39 11.53
CA ALA A 111 -5.34 -0.42 10.75
C ALA A 111 -6.61 -1.00 10.13
N GLN A 112 -7.62 -0.14 9.95
CA GLN A 112 -8.87 -0.46 9.26
C GLN A 112 -9.16 0.59 8.19
N ILE A 113 -9.49 0.14 6.99
CA ILE A 113 -9.78 0.96 5.81
C ILE A 113 -11.23 0.67 5.41
N ALA A 114 -12.07 1.70 5.41
CA ALA A 114 -13.45 1.62 4.96
C ALA A 114 -13.67 2.58 3.78
N LYS A 115 -13.90 2.05 2.58
CA LYS A 115 -14.22 2.86 1.39
C LYS A 115 -15.58 3.52 1.57
N TYR A 116 -15.60 4.83 1.45
CA TYR A 116 -16.79 5.66 1.39
C TYR A 116 -16.91 6.25 -0.02
N VAL A 117 -17.86 5.76 -0.81
CA VAL A 117 -18.17 6.36 -2.10
C VAL A 117 -19.12 7.54 -1.83
N ALA A 118 -18.61 8.76 -1.97
CA ALA A 118 -19.45 9.95 -1.89
C ALA A 118 -20.46 9.96 -3.06
N PRO A 119 -21.73 10.32 -2.83
CA PRO A 119 -22.73 10.36 -3.89
C PRO A 119 -22.31 11.33 -5.01
N ARG A 120 -22.50 10.87 -6.25
CA ARG A 120 -22.08 11.52 -7.50
C ARG A 120 -22.62 12.95 -7.57
N ARG A 121 -21.74 13.96 -7.62
CA ARG A 121 -22.06 15.30 -8.14
C ARG A 121 -21.11 15.59 -9.30
N PHE A 122 -21.68 15.69 -10.50
CA PHE A 122 -21.03 16.13 -11.74
C PHE A 122 -19.72 15.42 -12.14
N GLY A 123 -19.84 14.47 -13.08
CA GLY A 123 -18.75 14.09 -14.01
C GLY A 123 -17.59 13.24 -13.47
N PHE A 124 -17.19 13.36 -12.20
CA PHE A 124 -16.10 12.60 -11.59
C PHE A 124 -16.49 12.16 -10.17
N SER A 125 -16.48 10.85 -9.89
CA SER A 125 -16.67 10.36 -8.51
C SER A 125 -15.35 10.48 -7.75
N LYS A 126 -15.29 11.40 -6.77
CA LYS A 126 -14.22 11.40 -5.78
C LYS A 126 -14.43 10.20 -4.86
N GLU A 127 -13.63 9.16 -5.04
CA GLU A 127 -13.58 8.07 -4.07
C GLU A 127 -12.93 8.60 -2.78
N SER A 128 -13.52 8.27 -1.64
CA SER A 128 -12.95 8.60 -0.34
C SER A 128 -12.84 7.32 0.47
N ALA A 129 -11.90 7.26 1.40
CA ALA A 129 -11.80 6.17 2.35
C ALA A 129 -11.55 6.76 3.73
N VAL A 130 -12.16 6.16 4.74
CA VAL A 130 -11.85 6.44 6.13
C VAL A 130 -10.84 5.40 6.58
N VAL A 131 -9.67 5.86 7.01
CA VAL A 131 -8.59 5.02 7.52
C VAL A 131 -8.47 5.27 9.01
N ARG A 132 -8.56 4.21 9.81
CA ARG A 132 -8.30 4.24 11.25
C ARG A 132 -6.99 3.52 11.50
N VAL A 133 -6.04 4.18 12.15
CA VAL A 133 -4.70 3.64 12.44
C VAL A 133 -4.54 3.59 13.97
N LYS A 134 -4.09 2.46 14.50
CA LYS A 134 -3.83 2.28 15.94
C LYS A 134 -2.71 3.24 16.37
N ALA A 135 -2.76 3.71 17.63
CA ALA A 135 -1.70 4.57 18.16
C ALA A 135 -0.32 3.91 18.02
N ASN A 136 0.71 4.72 17.76
CA ASN A 136 2.11 4.30 17.55
C ASN A 136 2.40 3.48 16.27
N VAL A 137 1.43 3.36 15.37
CA VAL A 137 1.64 2.77 14.04
C VAL A 137 1.98 3.88 13.05
N ASP A 138 2.98 3.63 12.19
CA ASP A 138 3.36 4.57 11.13
C ASP A 138 2.23 4.68 10.08
N TYR A 139 1.63 5.86 9.97
CA TYR A 139 0.54 6.09 9.03
C TYR A 139 1.02 6.15 7.57
N GLY A 140 2.27 6.55 7.32
CA GLY A 140 2.90 6.51 5.99
C GLY A 140 3.00 5.08 5.48
N PHE A 141 3.41 4.14 6.35
CA PHE A 141 3.38 2.70 6.04
C PHE A 141 1.97 2.24 5.63
N ILE A 142 0.93 2.60 6.39
CA ILE A 142 -0.46 2.25 6.07
C ILE A 142 -0.91 2.87 4.73
N VAL A 143 -0.55 4.13 4.46
CA VAL A 143 -0.87 4.79 3.18
C VAL A 143 -0.24 4.07 2.00
N VAL A 144 1.00 3.59 2.14
CA VAL A 144 1.67 2.82 1.08
C VAL A 144 0.94 1.49 0.81
N LEU A 145 0.49 0.78 1.85
CA LEU A 145 -0.31 -0.43 1.66
C LEU A 145 -1.64 -0.15 0.93
N ILE A 146 -2.30 0.97 1.26
CA ILE A 146 -3.52 1.39 0.55
C ILE A 146 -3.24 1.64 -0.93
N ILE A 147 -2.12 2.30 -1.26
CA ILE A 147 -1.73 2.54 -2.65
C ILE A 147 -1.51 1.22 -3.38
N VAL A 148 -0.83 0.24 -2.77
CA VAL A 148 -0.65 -1.10 -3.37
C VAL A 148 -1.99 -1.78 -3.62
N ILE A 149 -2.92 -1.73 -2.66
CA ILE A 149 -4.27 -2.30 -2.84
C ILE A 149 -4.98 -1.63 -4.03
N LEU A 150 -4.96 -0.30 -4.11
CA LEU A 150 -5.61 0.47 -5.18
C LEU A 150 -5.02 0.21 -6.57
N ILE A 151 -3.73 -0.13 -6.65
CA ILE A 151 -3.08 -0.50 -7.92
C ILE A 151 -3.47 -1.93 -8.35
N LEU A 152 -3.82 -2.80 -7.40
CA LEU A 152 -4.17 -4.20 -7.67
C LEU A 152 -5.67 -4.43 -7.93
N THR A 153 -6.56 -3.51 -7.51
CA THR A 153 -8.00 -3.49 -7.83
C THR A 153 -8.30 -2.79 -9.14
#